data_AF-L8M7S1-F1
#
_entry.id   AF-L8M7S1-F1
#
_cell.length_a   1.000
_cell.length_b   1.000
_cell.length_c   1.000
_cell.angle_alpha   90.00
_cell.angle_beta   90.00
_cell.angle_gamma   90.00
#
_symmetry.space_group_name_H-M   'P 1'
#
loop_
_entity.id
_entity.type
_entity.pdbx_description
1 polymer ?
#
loop_
_entity_poly.entity_id
_entity_poly.type
_entity_poly.pdbx_seq_one_letter_code
_entity_poly.pdbx_strand_id
1 'polypeptide(L)' 'MKIIKILSIRKFTLAIFYTKSNCYQYSVIDDYGTVLEHDSICYTSEAAEREGREAINIVFN' A
#
# COMPACT_ATOMS: atom_id res chain seq x y z
N MET A 1 -14.68 2.14 3.06
CA MET A 1 -13.36 1.82 2.48
C MET A 1 -13.58 1.59 1.00
N LYS A 2 -12.75 2.19 0.15
CA LYS A 2 -12.82 2.04 -1.31
C LYS A 2 -11.42 1.75 -1.83
N ILE A 3 -11.25 0.64 -2.55
CA ILE A 3 -9.99 0.35 -3.25
C ILE A 3 -9.88 1.34 -4.41
N ILE A 4 -8.76 2.04 -4.46
CA ILE A 4 -8.46 3.05 -5.50
C ILE A 4 -7.63 2.41 -6.59
N LYS A 5 -6.63 1.61 -6.21
CA LYS A 5 -5.67 1.02 -7.15
C LYS A 5 -5.06 -0.25 -6.56
N ILE A 6 -4.80 -1.21 -7.43
CA ILE A 6 -4.05 -2.43 -7.11
C ILE A 6 -2.90 -2.53 -8.10
N LEU A 7 -1.70 -2.80 -7.59
CA LEU A 7 -0.49 -2.93 -8.36
C LEU A 7 0.19 -4.24 -8.00
N SER A 8 0.54 -5.04 -9.01
CA SER A 8 1.46 -6.15 -8.83
C SER A 8 2.89 -5.64 -9.03
N ILE A 9 3.74 -5.85 -8.03
CA ILE A 9 5.14 -5.42 -8.01
C ILE A 9 5.99 -6.61 -7.56
N ARG A 10 6.59 -7.30 -8.53
CA ARG A 10 7.37 -8.53 -8.29
C ARG A 10 6.51 -9.61 -7.59
N LYS A 11 6.85 -9.95 -6.34
CA LYS A 11 6.15 -10.93 -5.49
C LYS A 11 5.12 -10.29 -4.56
N PHE A 12 4.99 -8.97 -4.58
CA PHE A 12 4.09 -8.23 -3.72
C PHE A 12 2.90 -7.68 -4.49
N THR A 13 1.77 -7.59 -3.81
CA THR A 13 0.61 -6.80 -4.24
C THR A 13 0.52 -5.56 -3.36
N LEU A 14 0.58 -4.39 -4.00
CA LEU A 14 0.35 -3.11 -3.35
C LEU A 14 -1.10 -2.69 -3.60
N ALA A 15 -1.89 -2.62 -2.54
CA ALA A 15 -3.27 -2.14 -2.57
C ALA A 15 -3.34 -0.73 -1.97
N ILE A 16 -3.93 0.21 -2.70
CA ILE A 16 -4.16 1.58 -2.25
C ILE A 16 -5.65 1.78 -2.06
N PHE A 17 -6.06 2.31 -0.91
CA PHE A 17 -7.46 2.46 -0.56
C PHE A 17 -7.74 3.74 0.22
N TYR A 18 -8.96 4.24 0.05
CA TYR A 18 -9.48 5.38 0.80
C TYR A 18 -10.32 4.89 1.98
N THR A 19 -10.06 5.43 3.16
CA THR A 19 -10.62 4.96 4.43
C THR A 19 -11.86 5.76 4.83
N LYS A 20 -12.51 5.34 5.93
CA LYS A 20 -13.61 6.11 6.53
C LYS A 20 -13.13 7.38 7.26
N SER A 21 -11.84 7.45 7.60
CA SER A 21 -11.21 8.59 8.26
C SER A 21 -10.79 9.69 7.27
N ASN A 22 -11.30 9.65 6.04
CA ASN A 22 -11.03 10.57 4.95
C ASN A 22 -9.54 10.68 4.54
N CYS A 23 -8.77 9.61 4.73
CA CYS A 23 -7.37 9.52 4.30
C CYS A 23 -7.13 8.36 3.33
N TYR A 24 -5.98 8.40 2.66
CA TYR A 24 -5.47 7.33 1.84
C TYR A 24 -4.49 6.49 2.66
N GLN A 25 -4.56 5.18 2.46
CA GLN A 25 -3.67 4.20 3.05
C GLN A 25 -3.27 3.17 1.99
N TYR A 26 -2.26 2.37 2.33
CA TYR A 26 -1.84 1.26 1.51
C TYR A 26 -1.60 0.00 2.37
N SER A 27 -1.69 -1.15 1.70
CA SER A 27 -1.26 -2.42 2.25
C SER A 27 -0.34 -3.11 1.26
N VAL A 28 0.72 -3.73 1.76
CA VAL A 28 1.61 -4.59 0.99
C VAL A 28 1.27 -6.03 1.34
N ILE A 29 1.01 -6.85 0.34
CA ILE A 29 0.65 -8.26 0.50
C ILE A 29 1.74 -9.09 -0.18
N ASP A 30 2.33 -10.05 0.53
CA ASP A 30 3.36 -10.94 -0.03
C ASP A 30 2.78 -12.11 -0.84
N ASP A 31 3.65 -12.98 -1.38
CA ASP A 31 3.26 -14.15 -2.17
C ASP A 31 2.64 -15.29 -1.34
N TYR A 32 2.68 -15.18 -0.01
CA TYR A 32 2.02 -16.08 0.94
C TYR A 32 0.67 -15.53 1.43
N GLY A 33 0.29 -14.32 1.01
CA GLY A 33 -0.93 -13.64 1.46
C GLY A 33 -0.80 -12.93 2.81
N THR A 34 0.41 -12.76 3.34
CA THR A 34 0.67 -11.97 4.54
C THR A 34 0.43 -10.50 4.24
N VAL A 35 -0.39 -9.84 5.06
CA VAL A 35 -0.65 -8.40 4.94
C VAL A 35 0.28 -7.64 5.87
N LEU A 36 1.12 -6.78 5.28
CA LEU A 36 1.94 -5.81 5.97
C LEU A 36 1.19 -4.48 6.00
N GLU A 37 0.55 -4.19 7.12
CA GLU A 37 -0.13 -2.92 7.36
C GLU A 37 0.90 -1.86 7.75
N HIS A 38 0.74 -0.65 7.19
CA HIS A 38 1.53 0.52 7.55
C HIS A 38 0.59 1.60 8.08
N ASP A 39 0.92 2.18 9.23
CA ASP A 39 0.14 3.25 9.88
C ASP A 39 0.35 4.63 9.20
N SER A 40 0.82 4.64 7.95
CA SER A 40 1.01 5.86 7.17
C SER A 40 -0.34 6.48 6.81
N ILE A 41 -0.57 7.71 7.27
CA ILE A 41 -1.71 8.52 6.86
C ILE A 41 -1.28 9.36 5.64
N CYS A 42 -1.76 8.99 4.46
CA CYS A 42 -1.48 9.72 3.23
C CYS A 42 -2.65 10.63 2.85
N TYR A 43 -2.38 11.88 2.47
CA TYR A 43 -3.41 12.84 2.06
C TYR A 43 -3.81 12.72 0.57
N THR A 44 -3.05 11.97 -0.23
CA THR A 44 -3.34 11.68 -1.64
C THR A 44 -3.09 10.21 -1.96
N SER A 45 -3.74 9.70 -3.01
CA SER A 45 -3.52 8.34 -3.53
C SER A 45 -2.09 8.11 -4.01
N GLU A 46 -1.49 9.14 -4.59
CA GLU A 46 -0.14 9.14 -5.13
C GLU A 46 0.90 9.07 -4.01
N ALA A 47 0.66 9.75 -2.88
CA ALA A 47 1.50 9.62 -1.70
C ALA A 47 1.47 8.20 -1.14
N ALA A 48 0.28 7.59 -1.03
CA ALA A 48 0.14 6.20 -0.60
C ALA A 48 0.82 5.21 -1.55
N GLU A 49 0.73 5.44 -2.86
CA GLU A 49 1.45 4.62 -3.84
C GLU A 49 2.97 4.75 -3.69
N ARG A 50 3.48 5.98 -3.57
CA ARG A 50 4.92 6.24 -3.44
C ARG A 50 5.47 5.56 -2.18
N GLU A 51 4.84 5.79 -1.03
CA GLU A 51 5.26 5.18 0.23
C GLU A 51 5.20 3.66 0.18
N GLY A 52 4.14 3.09 -0.40
CA GLY A 52 4.04 1.63 -0.57
C GLY A 52 5.12 1.05 -1.47
N ARG A 53 5.55 1.76 -2.52
CA ARG A 53 6.69 1.36 -3.35
C ARG A 53 8.02 1.44 -2.60
N GLU A 54 8.20 2.49 -1.78
CA GLU A 54 9.39 2.64 -0.93
C GLU A 54 9.47 1.52 0.12
N ALA A 55 8.36 1.19 0.77
CA ALA A 55 8.27 0.08 1.72
C ALA A 55 8.67 -1.26 1.09
N ILE A 56 8.15 -1.56 -0.12
CA ILE A 56 8.52 -2.75 -0.87
C ILE A 56 10.04 -2.76 -1.17
N ASN A 57 10.61 -1.63 -1.59
CA ASN A 57 12.05 -1.55 -1.87
C ASN A 57 12.92 -1.75 -0.63
N ILE A 58 12.49 -1.31 0.55
CA ILE A 58 13.21 -1.56 1.82
C ILE A 58 13.24 -3.04 2.15
N VAL A 59 12.13 -3.76 1.96
CA VAL A 59 12.05 -5.22 2.20
C VAL A 59 12.97 -6.01 1.27
N PHE A 60 13.33 -5.46 0.10
CA PHE A 60 14.25 -6.11 -0.85
C PHE A 60 15.73 -5.93 -0.53
N ASN A 61 16.10 -5.00 0.36
CA ASN A 61 17.48 -4.65 0.67
C ASN A 61 17.96 -5.34 1.96
#